data_AF-A0A6M2DZT1-F1
#
_entry.id   AF-A0A6M2DZT1-F1
#
_cell.length_a   1.000
_cell.length_b   1.000
_cell.length_c   1.000
_cell.angle_alpha   90.00
_cell.angle_beta   90.00
_cell.angle_gamma   90.00
#
_symmetry.space_group_name_H-M   'P 1'
#
loop_
_entity.id
_entity.type
_entity.pdbx_description
1 polymer ?
#
loop_
_entity_poly.entity_id
_entity_poly.type
_entity_poly.pdbx_seq_one_letter_code
_entity_poly.pdbx_strand_id
1 'polypeptide(L)'
;MPLLMWATRDWFIFGLISTIPAAIFLIPNKYLIESPRWLMSRCKFNKSEKMLKRIADINGTTLDKNAIQEMNQSSFKPETVYGIVSLFTSFRLALSTIIIIICW
;
A
#
# COMPACT_ATOMS: atom_id res chain seq x y z
N MET A 1 9.80 16.44 -15.23
CA MET A 1 10.52 15.85 -16.38
C MET A 1 11.02 16.82 -17.47
N PRO A 2 11.06 18.17 -17.33
CA PRO A 2 11.69 19.01 -18.37
C PRO A 2 13.20 18.80 -18.50
N LEU A 3 13.89 18.59 -17.38
CA LEU A 3 15.35 18.47 -17.31
C LEU A 3 15.87 17.21 -18.04
N LEU A 4 15.14 16.10 -17.91
CA LEU A 4 15.48 14.83 -18.57
C LEU A 4 15.29 14.92 -20.08
N MET A 5 14.21 15.53 -20.56
CA MET A 5 13.99 15.72 -22.00
C MET A 5 14.99 16.68 -22.62
N TRP A 6 15.39 17.73 -21.89
CA TRP A 6 16.45 18.64 -22.31
C TRP A 6 17.82 17.93 -22.43
N ALA A 7 18.11 17.00 -21.51
CA ALA A 7 19.35 16.23 -21.51
C ALA A 7 19.40 15.12 -22.57
N THR A 8 18.30 14.38 -22.77
CA THR A 8 18.29 13.26 -23.73
C THR A 8 18.07 13.68 -25.17
N ARG A 9 17.40 14.82 -25.41
CA ARG A 9 17.01 15.38 -26.74
C ARG A 9 16.20 14.46 -27.66
N ASP A 10 16.20 13.16 -27.41
CA ASP A 10 15.44 12.12 -28.09
C ASP A 10 14.25 11.67 -27.23
N TRP A 11 13.07 11.65 -27.85
CA TRP A 11 11.82 11.25 -27.21
C TRP A 11 11.80 9.75 -26.88
N PHE A 12 12.45 8.92 -27.69
CA PHE A 12 12.52 7.46 -27.48
C PHE A 12 13.36 7.12 -26.24
N ILE A 13 14.54 7.71 -26.11
CA ILE A 13 15.44 7.49 -24.97
C ILE A 13 14.80 8.00 -23.67
N PHE A 14 14.10 9.14 -23.73
CA PHE A 14 13.32 9.66 -22.61
C PHE A 14 12.21 8.67 -22.16
N GLY A 15 11.47 8.11 -23.12
CA GLY A 15 10.47 7.07 -22.83
C GLY A 15 11.09 5.84 -22.19
N LEU A 16 12.25 5.39 -22.68
CA LEU A 16 12.97 4.26 -22.13
C LEU A 16 13.43 4.51 -20.68
N ILE A 17 14.07 5.65 -20.41
CA ILE A 17 14.60 6.00 -19.09
C ILE A 17 13.48 6.13 -18.05
N SER A 18 12.32 6.66 -18.44
CA SER A 18 11.19 6.80 -17.52
C SER A 18 10.47 5.46 -17.26
N THR A 19 10.37 4.61 -18.28
CA THR A 19 9.67 3.31 -18.17
C THR A 19 10.51 2.21 -17.53
N ILE A 20 11.84 2.23 -17.68
CA ILE A 20 12.72 1.19 -17.12
C ILE A 20 12.57 1.04 -15.60
N PRO A 21 12.68 2.11 -14.78
CA PRO A 21 12.49 2.00 -13.34
C PRO A 21 11.09 1.50 -12.98
N ALA A 22 10.05 2.00 -13.66
CA ALA A 22 8.68 1.57 -13.45
C ALA A 22 8.50 0.07 -13.78
N ALA A 23 9.09 -0.40 -14.87
CA ALA A 23 9.07 -1.80 -15.27
C ALA A 23 9.81 -2.70 -14.27
N ILE A 24 10.93 -2.25 -13.70
CA ILE A 24 11.64 -2.97 -12.63
C ILE A 24 10.74 -3.11 -11.39
N PHE A 25 9.95 -2.09 -11.04
CA PHE A 25 9.00 -2.16 -9.93
C PHE A 25 7.81 -3.10 -10.20
N LEU A 26 7.42 -3.31 -11.46
CA LEU A 26 6.34 -4.25 -11.82
C LEU A 26 6.74 -5.72 -11.67
N ILE A 27 8.04 -6.03 -11.63
CA ILE A 27 8.52 -7.39 -11.40
C ILE A 27 8.19 -7.76 -9.94
N PRO A 28 7.35 -8.78 -9.68
CA PRO A 28 6.96 -9.16 -8.32
C PRO A 28 8.20 -9.65 -7.57
N ASN A 29 8.79 -8.74 -6.80
CA ASN A 29 10.02 -9.02 -6.11
C ASN A 29 9.72 -9.74 -4.79
N LYS A 30 10.45 -10.82 -4.49
CA LYS A 30 10.35 -11.59 -3.23
C LYS A 30 10.65 -10.73 -1.99
N TYR A 31 11.28 -9.57 -2.20
CA TYR A 31 11.57 -8.57 -1.16
C TYR A 31 10.41 -7.63 -0.86
N LEU A 32 9.32 -7.61 -1.65
CA LEU A 32 8.17 -6.76 -1.36
C LEU A 32 7.43 -7.30 -0.14
N ILE A 33 7.48 -6.49 0.92
CA ILE A 33 6.70 -6.66 2.13
C ILE A 33 5.28 -6.20 1.80
N GLU A 34 4.35 -7.15 1.67
CA GLU A 34 2.93 -6.82 1.57
C GLU A 34 2.46 -6.16 2.86
N SER A 35 1.47 -5.27 2.80
CA SER A 35 1.02 -4.60 4.01
C SER A 35 0.34 -5.61 4.98
N PRO A 36 0.79 -5.74 6.25
CA PRO A 36 0.18 -6.66 7.19
C PRO A 36 -1.31 -6.39 7.43
N ARG A 37 -1.71 -5.12 7.34
CA ARG A 37 -3.10 -4.66 7.46
C ARG A 37 -4.00 -5.16 6.34
N TRP A 38 -3.56 -5.13 5.08
CA TRP A 38 -4.33 -5.67 3.96
C TRP A 38 -4.48 -7.19 4.07
N LEU A 39 -3.44 -7.88 4.54
CA LEU A 39 -3.53 -9.31 4.82
C LEU A 39 -4.52 -9.62 5.94
N MET A 40 -4.60 -8.79 6.97
CA MET A 40 -5.61 -8.89 8.04
C MET A 40 -7.03 -8.69 7.50
N SER A 41 -7.28 -7.65 6.70
CA SER A 41 -8.63 -7.38 6.16
C SER A 41 -9.13 -8.47 5.19
N ARG A 42 -8.20 -9.26 4.62
CA ARG A 42 -8.49 -10.44 3.79
C ARG A 42 -8.52 -11.77 4.57
N CYS A 43 -8.55 -11.72 5.90
CA CYS A 43 -8.53 -12.89 6.80
C CYS A 43 -7.31 -13.83 6.61
N LYS A 44 -6.20 -13.32 6.06
CA LYS A 44 -4.95 -14.08 5.85
C LYS A 44 -4.00 -13.89 7.03
N PHE A 45 -4.46 -14.23 8.24
CA PHE A 45 -3.74 -13.97 9.50
C PHE A 45 -2.34 -14.60 9.55
N ASN A 46 -2.19 -15.85 9.10
CA ASN A 46 -0.88 -16.54 9.07
C ASN A 46 0.16 -15.80 8.20
N LYS A 47 -0.26 -15.25 7.06
CA LYS A 47 0.64 -14.44 6.21
C LYS A 47 0.96 -13.10 6.86
N SER A 48 -0.03 -12.47 7.50
CA SER A 48 0.15 -11.20 8.21
C SER A 48 1.14 -11.35 9.37
N GLU A 49 1.03 -12.41 10.17
CA GLU A 49 1.95 -12.68 11.28
C GLU A 49 3.39 -12.89 10.79
N LYS A 50 3.58 -13.70 9.74
CA LYS A 50 4.92 -13.89 9.14
C LYS A 50 5.51 -12.56 8.64
N MET A 51 4.66 -11.70 8.09
CA MET A 51 5.09 -10.39 7.59
C MET A 51 5.47 -9.46 8.74
N LEU A 52 4.67 -9.42 9.81
CA LEU A 52 4.96 -8.63 11.01
C LEU A 52 6.24 -9.09 11.70
N LYS A 53 6.48 -10.40 11.81
CA LYS A 53 7.75 -10.93 12.34
C LYS A 53 8.93 -10.45 11.51
N ARG A 54 8.85 -10.55 10.18
CA ARG A 54 9.91 -10.05 9.29
C ARG A 54 10.14 -8.54 9.43
N ILE A 55 9.09 -7.75 9.60
CA ILE A 55 9.22 -6.30 9.85
C ILE A 55 9.88 -6.05 11.21
N ALA A 56 9.49 -6.80 12.24
CA ALA A 56 10.05 -6.70 13.58
C ALA A 56 11.55 -7.06 13.58
N ASP A 57 11.93 -8.11 12.86
CA ASP A 57 13.33 -8.54 12.68
C ASP A 57 14.17 -7.45 11.99
N ILE A 58 13.64 -6.83 10.93
CA ILE A 58 14.31 -5.73 10.21
C ILE A 58 14.46 -4.49 11.11
N ASN A 59 13.42 -4.19 11.89
CA ASN A 59 13.39 -3.02 12.77
C ASN A 59 14.10 -3.25 14.11
N GLY A 60 14.60 -4.47 14.38
CA GLY A 60 15.21 -4.83 15.66
C GLY A 60 14.27 -4.73 16.87
N THR A 61 12.96 -4.78 16.64
CA THR A 61 11.95 -4.71 17.72
C THR A 61 11.40 -6.09 18.03
N THR A 62 11.06 -6.35 19.28
CA THR A 62 10.40 -7.59 19.68
C THR A 62 8.91 -7.46 19.48
N LEU A 63 8.34 -8.27 18.58
CA LEU A 63 6.91 -8.34 18.39
C LEU A 63 6.28 -9.00 19.62
N ASP A 64 5.50 -8.24 20.40
CA ASP A 64 4.85 -8.77 21.59
C ASP A 64 3.81 -9.84 21.21
N LYS A 65 3.85 -10.97 21.92
CA LYS A 65 2.96 -12.12 21.65
C LYS A 65 1.50 -11.76 21.93
N ASN A 66 1.26 -10.83 22.86
CA ASN A 66 -0.08 -10.35 23.18
C ASN A 66 -0.70 -9.58 22.01
N ALA A 67 0.09 -8.77 21.29
CA ALA A 67 -0.39 -8.03 20.12
C ALA A 67 -0.83 -8.97 18.98
N ILE A 68 -0.11 -10.08 18.78
CA ILE A 68 -0.48 -11.11 17.79
C ILE A 68 -1.75 -11.85 18.24
N GLN A 69 -1.92 -12.06 19.54
CA GLN A 69 -3.10 -12.72 20.10
C GLN A 69 -4.34 -11.84 20.02
N GLU A 70 -4.22 -10.54 20.30
CA GLU A 70 -5.28 -9.54 20.09
C GLU A 70 -5.69 -9.48 18.61
N MET A 71 -4.74 -9.56 17.68
CA MET A 71 -5.02 -9.63 16.25
C MET A 71 -5.80 -10.90 15.85
N ASN A 72 -5.59 -12.02 16.54
CA ASN A 72 -6.30 -13.28 16.27
C ASN A 72 -7.66 -13.36 17.00
N GLN A 73 -7.81 -12.70 18.15
CA GLN A 73 -9.05 -12.67 18.93
C GLN A 73 -10.03 -11.60 18.46
N SER A 74 -9.54 -10.50 17.88
CA SER A 74 -10.39 -9.54 17.20
C SER A 74 -10.98 -10.22 15.97
N SER A 75 -12.29 -10.51 16.03
CA SER A 75 -13.09 -10.94 14.88
C SER A 75 -13.07 -9.83 13.83
N PHE A 76 -11.98 -9.74 13.06
CA PHE A 76 -11.92 -8.89 11.87
C PHE A 76 -13.00 -9.41 10.93
N LYS A 77 -14.12 -8.70 10.91
CA LYS A 77 -15.12 -8.87 9.86
C LYS A 77 -14.41 -8.52 8.55
N PRO A 78 -14.55 -9.33 7.49
CA PRO A 78 -13.96 -9.00 6.20
C PRO A 78 -14.41 -7.59 5.84
N GLU A 79 -13.46 -6.69 5.56
CA GLU A 79 -13.80 -5.34 5.13
C GLU A 79 -14.68 -5.47 3.89
N THR A 80 -15.94 -5.07 3.99
CA THR A 80 -16.85 -5.07 2.84
C THR A 80 -16.29 -4.07 1.85
N VAL A 81 -16.08 -4.51 0.61
CA VAL A 81 -15.58 -3.64 -0.45
C VAL A 81 -16.65 -2.61 -0.74
N TYR A 82 -16.51 -1.46 -0.11
CA TYR A 82 -17.37 -0.30 -0.28
C TYR A 82 -17.06 0.32 -1.65
N GLY A 83 -18.10 0.48 -2.48
CA GLY A 83 -17.97 1.08 -3.81
C GLY A 83 -17.69 2.58 -3.73
N ILE A 84 -17.24 3.20 -4.83
CA ILE A 84 -16.93 4.64 -4.90
C ILE A 84 -18.10 5.51 -4.41
N VAL A 85 -19.34 5.06 -4.63
CA VAL A 85 -20.56 5.77 -4.19
C VAL A 85 -20.64 5.90 -2.67
N SER A 86 -20.06 4.96 -1.90
CA SER A 86 -20.12 5.01 -0.44
C SER A 86 -19.28 6.13 0.18
N LEU A 87 -18.30 6.65 -0.56
CA LEU A 87 -17.48 7.79 -0.14
C LEU A 87 -18.34 9.05 0.01
N PHE A 88 -19.44 9.15 -0.75
CA PHE A 88 -20.38 10.25 -0.71
C PHE A 88 -21.60 9.99 0.18
N THR A 89 -21.70 8.81 0.81
CA THR A 89 -22.86 8.45 1.64
C THR A 89 -22.91 9.22 2.96
N SER A 90 -21.77 9.63 3.51
CA SER A 90 -21.74 10.43 4.74
C SER A 90 -21.17 11.82 4.47
N PHE A 91 -21.81 12.84 5.04
CA PHE A 91 -21.43 14.25 4.84
C PHE A 91 -19.98 14.53 5.24
N ARG A 92 -19.52 13.92 6.34
CA ARG A 92 -18.15 14.06 6.82
C ARG A 92 -17.13 13.47 5.83
N LEU A 93 -17.39 12.27 5.29
CA LEU A 93 -16.50 11.65 4.30
C LEU A 93 -16.52 12.44 2.98
N ALA A 94 -17.71 12.86 2.53
CA ALA A 94 -17.88 13.63 1.31
C ALA A 94 -17.13 14.97 1.37
N LEU A 95 -17.15 15.68 2.50
CA LEU A 95 -16.41 16.92 2.64
C LEU A 95 -14.89 16.70 2.56
N SER A 96 -14.38 15.67 3.24
CA SER A 96 -12.95 15.33 3.18
C SER A 96 -12.52 14.93 1.76
N THR A 97 -13.34 14.17 1.02
CA THR A 97 -13.03 13.82 -0.37
C THR A 97 -13.08 15.03 -1.29
N ILE A 98 -14.06 15.93 -1.13
CA ILE A 98 -14.14 17.19 -1.90
C ILE A 98 -12.93 18.08 -1.62
N ILE A 99 -12.50 18.22 -0.36
CA ILE A 99 -11.31 19.00 0.00
C ILE A 99 -10.06 18.43 -0.70
N ILE A 100 -9.88 17.10 -0.70
CA ILE A 100 -8.75 16.47 -1.39
C ILE A 100 -8.80 16.72 -2.90
N ILE A 101 -9.98 16.62 -3.52
CA ILE A 101 -10.17 16.87 -4.96
C ILE A 101 -9.86 18.32 -5.33
N ILE A 102 -10.26 19.28 -4.49
CA ILE A 102 -10.02 20.71 -4.72
C ILE A 102 -8.56 21.10 -4.42
N CYS A 103 -7.91 20.40 -3.49
CA CYS A 103 -6.53 20.66 -3.07
C CYS A 103 -5.47 20.01 -3.99
N TRP A 104 -5.89 19.13 -4.90
CA TRP A 104 -5.02 18.49 -5.88
C TRP A 104 -4.85 19.38 -7.12
#